data_AF-A0A2V8K700-F1
#
_entry.id   AF-A0A2V8K700-F1
#
_cell.length_a   1.000
_cell.length_b   1.000
_cell.length_c   1.000
_cell.angle_alpha   90.00
_cell.angle_beta   90.00
_cell.angle_gamma   90.00
#
_symmetry.space_group_name_H-M   'P 1'
#
loop_
_entity.id
_entity.type
_entity.pdbx_description
1 polymer ?
#
loop_
_entity_poly.entity_id
_entity_poly.type
_entity_poly.pdbx_seq_one_letter_code
_entity_poly.pdbx_strand_id
1 'polypeptide(L)'
;MNLGCKHSLRISVRILSTILTLMLAAPGLFAQNNPPAARLRSLNNQLLGIYGRLLSSPAGEAIALRSQAAQLIQERAALLGEMIETDTAQALGLAFSQDLLAKLAAAFPDSASRLESAGTWEGQLDWVVAMKPDLINYRDIRRLTVGSERYDIYFSQGEPVGMQCRDVLRVSGIRVDKRIAAADANIQSVAAAGGCSSIGDQKTVVLLVTFPGTPAPSIDPASVYNIFFGSAGRSVSEYWREASYGVTSASGAVFGWYTLDAVYTCDQYSSIKTAAIKAADADVNFTQYSRLAIIFPSSSCSWAGLAEIGCGTISSADGSVTGSTAWMLSTYFTSTDNGVKLANHELGHNLGLHHSSSRDFGTEALGAPGTA
;
A
#
# COMPACT_ATOMS: atom_id res chain seq x y z
N MET A 1 3.48 18.17 -78.88
CA MET A 1 2.27 17.62 -79.54
C MET A 1 1.12 17.80 -78.55
N ASN A 2 0.36 18.90 -78.63
CA ASN A 2 -0.85 19.11 -79.47
C ASN A 2 -1.95 18.09 -79.13
N LEU A 3 -3.21 18.40 -78.83
CA LEU A 3 -4.10 19.58 -78.77
C LEU A 3 -5.25 19.13 -77.81
N GLY A 4 -5.96 19.92 -77.01
CA GLY A 4 -6.58 21.22 -77.26
C GLY A 4 -8.12 21.06 -77.32
N CYS A 5 -8.86 21.77 -76.46
CA CYS A 5 -10.17 22.46 -76.69
C CYS A 5 -10.88 22.69 -75.34
N LYS A 6 -10.97 23.90 -74.78
CA LYS A 6 -11.65 25.16 -75.16
C LYS A 6 -13.14 25.24 -74.78
N HIS A 7 -13.44 26.29 -73.99
CA HIS A 7 -14.64 27.16 -73.86
C HIS A 7 -15.14 27.23 -72.40
N SER A 8 -14.93 28.28 -71.60
CA SER A 8 -15.23 29.73 -71.66
C SER A 8 -16.43 30.13 -70.78
N LEU A 9 -16.12 30.85 -69.70
CA LEU A 9 -16.71 32.10 -69.21
C LEU A 9 -18.26 32.23 -69.02
N ARG A 10 -18.72 32.50 -67.77
CA ARG A 10 -19.17 33.84 -67.30
C ARG A 10 -19.76 33.85 -65.87
N ILE A 11 -19.09 34.65 -65.04
CA ILE A 11 -19.50 35.52 -63.91
C ILE A 11 -20.99 35.60 -63.58
N SER A 12 -21.35 35.50 -62.29
CA SER A 12 -22.18 36.49 -61.56
C SER A 12 -22.14 36.31 -60.05
N VAL A 13 -21.94 37.44 -59.37
CA VAL A 13 -21.81 37.66 -57.93
C VAL A 13 -23.20 37.79 -57.30
N ARG A 14 -23.38 37.30 -56.06
CA ARG A 14 -24.01 37.98 -54.89
C ARG A 14 -25.06 37.15 -54.12
N ILE A 15 -24.97 37.36 -52.79
CA ILE A 15 -26.00 37.29 -51.73
C ILE A 15 -26.11 35.98 -50.94
N LEU A 16 -25.37 35.98 -49.82
CA LEU A 16 -25.85 35.86 -48.44
C LEU A 16 -27.09 34.96 -48.20
N SER A 17 -26.87 33.80 -47.57
CA SER A 17 -27.95 33.02 -46.96
C SER A 17 -27.45 32.40 -45.65
N THR A 18 -27.83 33.08 -44.58
CA THR A 18 -28.22 32.61 -43.24
C THR A 18 -27.87 31.15 -42.88
N ILE A 19 -26.82 30.95 -42.09
CA ILE A 19 -26.60 29.71 -41.34
C ILE A 19 -27.38 29.81 -40.03
N LEU A 20 -28.48 29.07 -39.94
CA LEU A 20 -29.24 28.85 -38.72
C LEU A 20 -28.57 27.70 -37.94
N THR A 21 -27.68 28.04 -37.01
CA THR A 21 -27.05 27.07 -36.12
C THR A 21 -28.04 26.71 -35.01
N LEU A 22 -28.60 25.50 -35.10
CA LEU A 22 -29.47 24.90 -34.10
C LEU A 22 -28.64 24.63 -32.82
N MET A 23 -28.75 25.49 -31.80
CA MET A 23 -28.23 25.21 -30.47
C MET A 23 -29.06 24.10 -29.82
N LEU A 24 -28.57 22.87 -29.87
CA LEU A 24 -28.98 21.81 -28.96
C LEU A 24 -28.31 22.07 -27.61
N ALA A 25 -29.05 22.68 -26.69
CA ALA A 25 -28.70 22.75 -25.28
C ALA A 25 -28.79 21.33 -24.70
N ALA A 26 -27.67 20.60 -24.71
CA ALA A 26 -27.51 19.46 -23.84
C ALA A 26 -27.35 19.99 -22.41
N PRO A 27 -28.21 19.62 -21.44
CA PRO A 27 -27.93 19.92 -20.05
C PRO A 27 -26.69 19.09 -19.66
N GLY A 28 -25.55 19.77 -19.61
CA GLY A 28 -24.36 19.22 -18.97
C GLY A 28 -24.72 18.92 -17.53
N LEU A 29 -24.87 17.63 -17.22
CA LEU A 29 -24.76 17.11 -15.85
C LEU A 29 -23.32 17.38 -15.40
N PHE A 30 -23.04 18.60 -14.96
CA PHE A 30 -21.90 18.86 -14.10
C PHE A 30 -22.20 18.13 -12.80
N ALA A 31 -21.66 16.91 -12.65
CA ALA A 31 -21.41 16.38 -11.33
C ALA A 31 -20.65 17.46 -10.57
N GLN A 32 -21.23 17.97 -9.48
CA GLN A 32 -20.49 18.83 -8.56
C GLN A 32 -19.33 17.98 -8.02
N ASN A 33 -18.14 18.13 -8.61
CA ASN A 33 -16.89 17.59 -8.10
C ASN A 33 -16.50 18.39 -6.85
N ASN A 34 -17.31 18.29 -5.80
CA ASN A 34 -16.98 18.85 -4.50
C ASN A 34 -15.79 18.06 -3.96
N PRO A 35 -14.70 18.72 -3.52
CA PRO A 35 -13.59 18.04 -2.88
C PRO A 35 -14.07 17.17 -1.71
N PRO A 36 -13.46 15.99 -1.45
CA PRO A 36 -13.87 15.08 -0.38
C PRO A 36 -14.13 15.77 0.96
N ALA A 37 -13.28 16.71 1.37
CA ALA A 37 -13.49 17.51 2.58
C ALA A 37 -14.79 18.34 2.58
N ALA A 38 -15.15 18.97 1.46
CA ALA A 38 -16.39 19.75 1.38
C ALA A 38 -17.60 18.83 1.53
N ARG A 39 -17.55 17.64 0.92
CA ARG A 39 -18.60 16.62 1.07
C ARG A 39 -18.67 16.09 2.51
N LEU A 40 -17.54 15.79 3.15
CA LEU A 40 -17.51 15.33 4.54
C LEU A 40 -18.04 16.41 5.50
N ARG A 41 -17.68 17.69 5.30
CA ARG A 41 -18.27 18.81 6.05
C ARG A 41 -19.78 18.88 5.88
N SER A 42 -20.29 18.68 4.66
CA SER A 42 -21.73 18.65 4.39
C SER A 42 -22.41 17.49 5.12
N LEU A 43 -21.84 16.28 5.09
CA LEU A 43 -22.34 15.13 5.82
C LEU A 43 -22.31 15.35 7.34
N ASN A 44 -21.25 15.99 7.88
CA ASN A 44 -21.19 16.39 9.28
C ASN A 44 -22.37 17.30 9.65
N ASN A 45 -22.59 18.36 8.86
CA ASN A 45 -23.65 19.32 9.12
C ASN A 45 -25.04 18.70 9.01
N GLN A 46 -25.27 17.80 8.03
CA GLN A 46 -26.54 17.10 7.87
C GLN A 46 -26.84 16.17 9.05
N LEU A 47 -25.84 15.41 9.52
CA LEU A 47 -26.00 14.53 10.68
C LEU A 47 -26.30 15.34 11.95
N LEU A 48 -25.58 16.46 12.17
CA LEU A 48 -25.85 17.36 13.29
C LEU A 48 -27.25 17.99 13.21
N GLY A 49 -27.72 18.30 12.01
CA GLY A 49 -29.08 18.77 11.78
C GLY A 49 -30.15 17.71 12.12
N ILE A 50 -29.91 16.44 11.79
CA ILE A 50 -30.80 15.34 12.21
C ILE A 50 -30.76 15.16 13.72
N TYR A 51 -29.57 15.19 14.33
CA TYR A 51 -29.40 15.10 15.78
C TYR A 51 -30.16 16.21 16.51
N GLY A 52 -30.06 17.46 16.06
CA GLY A 52 -30.81 18.58 16.63
C GLY A 52 -32.33 18.44 16.50
N ARG A 53 -32.82 17.95 15.35
CA ARG A 53 -34.25 17.62 15.17
C ARG A 53 -34.68 16.51 16.11
N LEU A 54 -33.90 15.44 16.25
CA LEU A 54 -34.21 14.32 17.12
C LEU A 54 -34.35 14.76 18.59
N LEU A 55 -33.54 15.70 19.05
CA LEU A 55 -33.63 16.26 20.41
C LEU A 55 -34.89 17.10 20.65
N SER A 56 -35.52 17.62 19.60
CA SER A 56 -36.67 18.55 19.68
C SER A 56 -38.00 17.94 19.20
N SER A 57 -37.98 16.73 18.63
CA SER A 57 -39.15 16.11 18.00
C SER A 57 -39.92 15.17 18.95
N PRO A 58 -41.25 15.03 18.80
CA PRO A 58 -42.04 14.02 19.50
C PRO A 58 -41.57 12.59 19.17
N ALA A 59 -41.83 11.63 20.07
CA ALA A 59 -41.38 10.23 19.93
C ALA A 59 -41.77 9.55 18.60
N GLY A 60 -42.86 9.97 17.97
CA GLY A 60 -43.34 9.43 16.69
C GLY A 60 -42.43 9.72 15.49
N GLU A 61 -41.63 10.79 15.51
CA GLU A 61 -40.72 11.16 14.41
C GLU A 61 -39.31 10.57 14.57
N ALA A 62 -38.98 10.09 15.77
CA ALA A 62 -37.65 9.59 16.10
C ALA A 62 -37.22 8.40 15.24
N ILE A 63 -38.14 7.51 14.87
CA ILE A 63 -37.85 6.33 14.05
C ILE A 63 -37.41 6.76 12.63
N ALA A 64 -38.14 7.68 12.01
CA ALA A 64 -37.82 8.17 10.68
C ALA A 64 -36.49 8.93 10.65
N LEU A 65 -36.25 9.77 11.65
CA LEU A 65 -34.98 10.50 11.79
C LEU A 65 -33.79 9.56 11.99
N ARG A 66 -33.94 8.50 12.81
CA ARG A 66 -32.90 7.48 12.99
C ARG A 66 -32.63 6.70 11.70
N SER A 67 -33.66 6.35 10.94
CA SER A 67 -33.50 5.70 9.63
C SER A 67 -32.77 6.60 8.64
N GLN A 68 -33.08 7.91 8.61
CA GLN A 68 -32.37 8.88 7.77
C GLN A 68 -30.91 9.03 8.20
N ALA A 69 -30.65 9.10 9.51
CA ALA A 69 -29.30 9.18 10.06
C ALA A 69 -28.46 7.95 9.72
N ALA A 70 -29.05 6.75 9.70
CA ALA A 70 -28.32 5.50 9.43
C ALA A 70 -27.60 5.52 8.06
N GLN A 71 -28.31 5.96 7.00
CA GLN A 71 -27.72 6.10 5.66
C GLN A 71 -26.61 7.16 5.64
N LEU A 72 -26.84 8.32 6.26
CA LEU A 72 -25.84 9.40 6.32
C LEU A 72 -24.61 9.02 7.13
N ILE A 73 -24.78 8.32 8.26
CA ILE A 73 -23.66 7.82 9.07
C ILE A 73 -22.84 6.83 8.25
N GLN A 74 -23.48 5.93 7.50
CA GLN A 74 -22.78 5.00 6.62
C GLN A 74 -21.98 5.71 5.51
N GLU A 75 -22.60 6.67 4.82
CA GLU A 75 -21.91 7.45 3.78
C GLU A 75 -20.73 8.24 4.34
N ARG A 76 -20.95 8.85 5.52
CA ARG A 76 -19.93 9.61 6.22
C ARG A 76 -18.77 8.73 6.66
N ALA A 77 -19.03 7.55 7.20
CA ALA A 77 -18.01 6.58 7.60
C ALA A 77 -17.16 6.15 6.39
N ALA A 78 -17.80 5.82 5.27
CA ALA A 78 -17.10 5.44 4.05
C ALA A 78 -16.18 6.56 3.54
N LEU A 79 -16.69 7.80 3.46
CA LEU A 79 -15.91 8.95 3.00
C LEU A 79 -14.78 9.34 3.99
N LEU A 80 -15.04 9.30 5.29
CA LEU A 80 -14.01 9.54 6.30
C LEU A 80 -12.92 8.47 6.20
N GLY A 81 -13.29 7.19 6.02
CA GLY A 81 -12.36 6.10 5.80
C GLY A 81 -11.49 6.29 4.56
N GLU A 82 -12.06 6.74 3.44
CA GLU A 82 -11.31 7.09 2.22
C GLU A 82 -10.35 8.25 2.49
N MET A 83 -10.82 9.31 3.15
CA MET A 83 -9.98 10.46 3.49
C MET A 83 -8.85 10.10 4.46
N ILE A 84 -9.03 9.14 5.37
CA ILE A 84 -7.94 8.64 6.21
C ILE A 84 -6.79 8.11 5.34
N GLU A 85 -7.08 7.51 4.18
CA GLU A 85 -6.05 7.00 3.29
C GLU A 85 -5.39 8.08 2.41
N THR A 86 -6.18 9.06 1.95
CA THR A 86 -5.74 10.01 0.93
C THR A 86 -5.32 11.37 1.46
N ASP A 87 -5.85 11.79 2.61
CA ASP A 87 -5.58 13.08 3.28
C ASP A 87 -5.83 12.95 4.81
N THR A 88 -4.97 12.19 5.47
CA THR A 88 -5.06 11.86 6.90
C THR A 88 -5.23 13.10 7.78
N ALA A 89 -4.50 14.18 7.49
CA ALA A 89 -4.55 15.41 8.27
C ALA A 89 -5.92 16.09 8.17
N GLN A 90 -6.49 16.14 6.96
CA GLN A 90 -7.82 16.69 6.76
C GLN A 90 -8.93 15.80 7.32
N ALA A 91 -8.76 14.47 7.27
CA ALA A 91 -9.67 13.53 7.93
C ALA A 91 -9.72 13.78 9.46
N LEU A 92 -8.56 13.93 10.10
CA LEU A 92 -8.45 14.27 11.52
C LEU A 92 -9.13 15.61 11.84
N GLY A 93 -8.89 16.64 11.02
CA GLY A 93 -9.50 17.96 11.21
C GLY A 93 -11.02 18.01 11.02
N LEU A 94 -11.62 16.98 10.41
CA LEU A 94 -13.06 16.89 10.13
C LEU A 94 -13.79 15.82 10.97
N ALA A 95 -13.05 15.07 11.78
CA ALA A 95 -13.65 14.12 12.70
C ALA A 95 -14.40 14.83 13.83
N PHE A 96 -15.40 14.15 14.39
CA PHE A 96 -16.11 14.66 15.55
C PHE A 96 -15.29 14.51 16.82
N SER A 97 -15.53 15.39 17.79
CA SER A 97 -14.97 15.24 19.13
C SER A 97 -15.57 14.01 19.82
N GLN A 98 -14.82 13.44 20.77
CA GLN A 98 -15.26 12.28 21.56
C GLN A 98 -16.60 12.53 22.28
N ASP A 99 -16.80 13.72 22.84
CA ASP A 99 -18.06 14.10 23.50
C ASP A 99 -19.25 14.10 22.54
N LEU A 100 -19.03 14.57 21.30
CA LEU A 100 -20.06 14.57 20.28
C LEU A 100 -20.35 13.14 19.80
N LEU A 101 -19.32 12.32 19.62
CA LEU A 101 -19.48 10.91 19.24
C LEU A 101 -20.27 10.12 20.29
N ALA A 102 -20.01 10.33 21.59
CA ALA A 102 -20.78 9.71 22.66
C ALA A 102 -22.27 10.09 22.59
N LYS A 103 -22.57 11.36 22.31
CA LYS A 103 -23.95 11.85 22.14
C LYS A 103 -24.62 11.27 20.90
N LEU A 104 -23.92 11.24 19.77
CA LEU A 104 -24.42 10.66 18.53
C LEU A 104 -24.66 9.16 18.67
N ALA A 105 -23.76 8.42 19.32
CA ALA A 105 -23.92 6.98 19.57
C ALA A 105 -25.16 6.69 20.44
N ALA A 106 -25.41 7.48 21.48
CA ALA A 106 -26.62 7.36 22.31
C ALA A 106 -27.91 7.69 21.53
N ALA A 107 -27.83 8.64 20.60
CA ALA A 107 -28.98 9.07 19.79
C ALA A 107 -29.32 8.09 18.65
N PHE A 108 -28.31 7.41 18.11
CA PHE A 108 -28.37 6.52 16.95
C PHE A 108 -27.78 5.13 17.26
N PRO A 109 -28.32 4.37 18.23
CA PRO A 109 -27.69 3.15 18.73
C PRO A 109 -27.47 2.08 17.64
N ASP A 110 -28.41 1.93 16.71
CA ASP A 110 -28.33 0.94 15.62
C ASP A 110 -27.22 1.25 14.59
N SER A 111 -26.72 2.49 14.57
CA SER A 111 -25.65 2.94 13.67
C SER A 111 -24.39 3.36 14.42
N ALA A 112 -24.36 3.22 15.75
CA ALA A 112 -23.25 3.68 16.58
C ALA A 112 -21.92 3.02 16.20
N SER A 113 -21.93 1.75 15.78
CA SER A 113 -20.74 1.02 15.35
C SER A 113 -20.10 1.54 14.06
N ARG A 114 -20.81 2.38 13.30
CA ARG A 114 -20.32 3.00 12.06
C ARG A 114 -19.72 4.39 12.29
N LEU A 115 -19.92 4.98 13.47
CA LEU A 115 -19.25 6.23 13.83
C LEU A 115 -17.76 5.98 14.03
N GLU A 116 -16.94 6.99 13.80
CA GLU A 116 -15.54 6.96 14.18
C GLU A 116 -15.39 6.86 15.71
N SER A 117 -14.23 6.38 16.15
CA SER A 117 -13.84 6.40 17.56
C SER A 117 -12.51 7.13 17.70
N ALA A 118 -12.43 8.09 18.62
CA ALA A 118 -11.15 8.63 19.07
C ALA A 118 -10.53 7.72 20.13
N GLY A 119 -9.21 7.56 20.12
CA GLY A 119 -8.54 6.73 21.11
C GLY A 119 -7.05 6.58 20.89
N THR A 120 -6.50 5.65 21.66
CA THR A 120 -5.10 5.22 21.58
C THR A 120 -5.06 3.71 21.43
N TRP A 121 -4.28 3.23 20.49
CA TRP A 121 -4.08 1.82 20.17
C TRP A 121 -2.60 1.49 20.34
N GLU A 122 -2.32 0.41 21.07
CA GLU A 122 -0.96 -0.07 21.26
C GLU A 122 -0.86 -1.51 20.75
N GLY A 123 0.12 -1.78 19.90
CA GLY A 123 0.22 -3.07 19.23
C GLY A 123 1.49 -3.23 18.43
N GLN A 124 1.69 -4.43 17.91
CA GLN A 124 2.84 -4.76 17.08
C GLN A 124 2.64 -4.28 15.64
N LEU A 125 3.67 -3.68 15.06
CA LEU A 125 3.68 -3.20 13.68
C LEU A 125 4.11 -4.31 12.69
N ASP A 126 3.34 -4.43 11.61
CA ASP A 126 3.80 -4.97 10.34
C ASP A 126 3.91 -3.82 9.33
N TRP A 127 5.06 -3.64 8.70
CA TRP A 127 5.27 -2.62 7.67
C TRP A 127 5.83 -3.26 6.40
N VAL A 128 5.06 -3.14 5.33
CA VAL A 128 5.40 -3.65 4.00
C VAL A 128 5.39 -2.52 2.99
N VAL A 129 6.34 -2.53 2.06
CA VAL A 129 6.43 -1.55 0.97
C VAL A 129 6.18 -2.25 -0.35
N ALA A 130 5.27 -1.70 -1.16
CA ALA A 130 4.90 -2.20 -2.48
C ALA A 130 5.49 -1.29 -3.56
N MET A 131 6.42 -1.81 -4.36
CA MET A 131 7.02 -1.09 -5.48
C MET A 131 6.15 -1.21 -6.73
N LYS A 132 5.72 -0.10 -7.33
CA LYS A 132 4.91 -0.11 -8.56
C LYS A 132 5.70 -0.62 -9.77
N PRO A 133 5.03 -1.05 -10.85
CA PRO A 133 5.70 -1.60 -12.03
C PRO A 133 6.68 -0.65 -12.74
N ASP A 134 6.54 0.67 -12.54
CA ASP A 134 7.48 1.67 -13.05
C ASP A 134 8.82 1.70 -12.30
N LEU A 135 8.94 0.97 -11.18
CA LEU A 135 10.09 0.91 -10.30
C LEU A 135 10.53 2.27 -9.73
N ILE A 136 9.59 3.21 -9.65
CA ILE A 136 9.79 4.58 -9.17
C ILE A 136 8.80 4.89 -8.06
N ASN A 137 7.52 4.64 -8.32
CA ASN A 137 6.45 4.95 -7.39
C ASN A 137 6.22 3.76 -6.46
N TYR A 138 5.81 4.02 -5.22
CA TYR A 138 5.57 2.98 -4.24
C TYR A 138 4.31 3.26 -3.40
N ARG A 139 3.93 2.26 -2.61
CA ARG A 139 2.90 2.38 -1.58
C ARG A 139 3.37 1.65 -0.33
N ASP A 140 3.30 2.33 0.80
CA ASP A 140 3.47 1.69 2.10
C ASP A 140 2.17 1.11 2.62
N ILE A 141 2.29 -0.03 3.31
CA ILE A 141 1.21 -0.73 4.00
C ILE A 141 1.68 -0.94 5.44
N ARG A 142 1.11 -0.18 6.38
CA ARG A 142 1.39 -0.29 7.82
C ARG A 142 0.19 -0.86 8.53
N ARG A 143 0.38 -1.94 9.28
CA ARG A 143 -0.67 -2.59 10.07
C ARG A 143 -0.28 -2.72 11.53
N LEU A 144 -1.18 -2.29 12.41
CA LEU A 144 -1.07 -2.51 13.85
C LEU A 144 -1.90 -3.73 14.24
N THR A 145 -1.26 -4.72 14.87
CA THR A 145 -1.96 -5.84 15.51
C THR A 145 -2.19 -5.50 16.99
N VAL A 146 -3.45 -5.35 17.39
CA VAL A 146 -3.88 -5.04 18.76
C VAL A 146 -4.78 -6.17 19.25
N GLY A 147 -4.25 -7.04 20.12
CA GLY A 147 -4.93 -8.28 20.49
C GLY A 147 -5.16 -9.16 19.26
N SER A 148 -6.42 -9.49 18.95
CA SER A 148 -6.80 -10.26 17.75
C SER A 148 -7.12 -9.39 16.53
N GLU A 149 -7.07 -8.07 16.67
CA GLU A 149 -7.50 -7.13 15.64
C GLU A 149 -6.32 -6.52 14.88
N ARG A 150 -6.53 -6.25 13.59
CA ARG A 150 -5.56 -5.57 12.73
C ARG A 150 -6.13 -4.27 12.18
N TYR A 151 -5.32 -3.22 12.21
CA TYR A 151 -5.68 -1.88 11.73
C TYR A 151 -4.65 -1.37 10.74
N ASP A 152 -5.08 -0.87 9.58
CA ASP A 152 -4.22 -0.09 8.70
C ASP A 152 -4.00 1.31 9.31
N ILE A 153 -2.74 1.76 9.36
CA ILE A 153 -2.36 3.05 9.97
C ILE A 153 -1.92 4.04 8.90
N TYR A 154 -2.39 5.27 9.03
CA TYR A 154 -2.03 6.40 8.18
C TYR A 154 -1.55 7.54 9.07
N PHE A 155 -0.36 8.07 8.81
CA PHE A 155 0.25 9.12 9.63
C PHE A 155 -0.02 10.51 9.05
N SER A 156 -0.35 11.47 9.92
CA SER A 156 -0.61 12.85 9.51
C SER A 156 0.63 13.76 9.60
N GLN A 157 1.61 13.41 10.42
CA GLN A 157 2.84 14.21 10.66
C GLN A 157 4.12 13.43 10.29
N GLY A 158 4.01 12.45 9.40
CA GLY A 158 5.09 11.52 9.08
C GLY A 158 5.19 10.36 10.08
N GLU A 159 6.02 9.38 9.74
CA GLU A 159 6.21 8.17 10.53
C GLU A 159 7.21 8.39 11.67
N PRO A 160 7.10 7.64 12.78
CA PRO A 160 8.16 7.59 13.78
C PRO A 160 9.51 7.20 13.16
N VAL A 161 10.56 7.97 13.47
CA VAL A 161 11.90 7.73 12.93
C VAL A 161 12.44 6.39 13.42
N GLY A 162 12.96 5.58 12.48
CA GLY A 162 13.55 4.28 12.79
C GLY A 162 12.54 3.17 13.05
N MET A 163 11.26 3.41 12.80
CA MET A 163 10.19 2.41 12.89
C MET A 163 10.47 1.21 11.96
N GLN A 164 10.32 -0.01 12.47
CA GLN A 164 10.49 -1.25 11.70
C GLN A 164 9.43 -2.29 12.06
N CYS A 165 9.32 -3.35 11.24
CA CYS A 165 8.48 -4.49 11.59
C CYS A 165 8.79 -5.02 13.00
N ARG A 166 7.76 -5.57 13.65
CA ARG A 166 7.76 -6.10 15.02
C ARG A 166 7.88 -5.09 16.16
N ASP A 167 8.20 -3.83 15.88
CA ASP A 167 8.15 -2.77 16.89
C ASP A 167 6.75 -2.69 17.52
N VAL A 168 6.69 -2.34 18.79
CA VAL A 168 5.41 -2.01 19.43
C VAL A 168 5.21 -0.51 19.32
N LEU A 169 4.15 -0.12 18.63
CA LEU A 169 3.75 1.28 18.51
C LEU A 169 2.59 1.57 19.43
N ARG A 170 2.57 2.79 19.95
CA ARG A 170 1.37 3.43 20.49
C ARG A 170 0.96 4.54 19.54
N VAL A 171 -0.27 4.47 19.07
CA VAL A 171 -0.84 5.37 18.06
C VAL A 171 -2.08 6.02 18.64
N SER A 172 -2.15 7.35 18.60
CA SER A 172 -3.31 8.11 19.05
C SER A 172 -3.95 8.87 17.89
N GLY A 173 -5.27 8.89 17.84
CA GLY A 173 -6.01 9.56 16.76
C GLY A 173 -7.45 9.09 16.66
N ILE A 174 -7.95 8.95 15.44
CA ILE A 174 -9.30 8.45 15.16
C ILE A 174 -9.24 7.14 14.39
N ARG A 175 -10.28 6.33 14.56
CA ARG A 175 -10.48 5.09 13.83
C ARG A 175 -11.85 5.05 13.17
N VAL A 176 -11.89 4.64 11.91
CA VAL A 176 -13.11 4.21 11.22
C VAL A 176 -12.89 2.80 10.71
N ASP A 177 -13.77 1.88 11.07
CA ASP A 177 -13.63 0.45 10.79
C ASP A 177 -12.23 -0.08 11.18
N LYS A 178 -11.43 -0.51 10.19
CA LYS A 178 -10.08 -1.03 10.38
C LYS A 178 -8.98 -0.02 10.00
N ARG A 179 -9.31 1.27 9.85
CA ARG A 179 -8.35 2.32 9.50
C ARG A 179 -8.16 3.28 10.66
N ILE A 180 -6.91 3.56 11.00
CA ILE A 180 -6.53 4.55 12.00
C ILE A 180 -5.85 5.72 11.28
N ALA A 181 -6.40 6.92 11.44
CA ALA A 181 -5.65 8.14 11.19
C ALA A 181 -4.90 8.52 12.47
N ALA A 182 -3.57 8.42 12.42
CA ALA A 182 -2.68 8.76 13.50
C ALA A 182 -2.43 10.27 13.54
N ALA A 183 -2.91 10.91 14.61
CA ALA A 183 -2.54 12.27 14.97
C ALA A 183 -1.14 12.29 15.62
N ASP A 184 -0.84 11.24 16.39
CA ASP A 184 0.43 11.04 17.06
C ASP A 184 0.78 9.55 17.06
N ALA A 185 2.08 9.24 17.00
CA ALA A 185 2.56 7.87 17.10
C ALA A 185 3.97 7.82 17.66
N ASN A 186 4.23 6.83 18.52
CA ASN A 186 5.55 6.64 19.09
C ASN A 186 5.89 5.15 19.23
N ILE A 187 7.17 4.84 19.10
CA ILE A 187 7.70 3.49 19.36
C ILE A 187 7.78 3.31 20.88
N GLN A 188 7.11 2.29 21.40
CA GLN A 188 7.13 1.92 22.82
C GLN A 188 8.24 0.91 23.12
N SER A 189 8.49 0.00 22.19
CA SER A 189 9.62 -0.94 22.27
C SER A 189 10.11 -1.31 20.88
N VAL A 190 11.43 -1.28 20.71
CA VAL A 190 12.10 -1.73 19.49
C VAL A 190 12.22 -3.25 19.49
N ALA A 191 11.89 -3.89 18.37
CA ALA A 191 12.03 -5.32 18.21
C ALA A 191 13.50 -5.75 18.28
N ALA A 192 13.79 -6.81 19.04
CA ALA A 192 15.12 -7.40 19.01
C ALA A 192 15.40 -7.98 17.61
N ALA A 193 16.61 -7.70 17.08
CA ALA A 193 17.03 -8.15 15.76
C ALA A 193 16.99 -9.69 15.61
N GLY A 194 17.16 -10.46 16.70
CA GLY A 194 16.88 -11.91 16.70
C GLY A 194 17.65 -12.74 15.67
N GLY A 195 18.86 -12.32 15.29
CA GLY A 195 19.67 -12.94 14.22
C GLY A 195 19.45 -12.35 12.83
N CYS A 196 18.46 -11.47 12.67
CA CYS A 196 18.17 -10.72 11.45
C CYS A 196 19.00 -9.42 11.43
N SER A 197 20.27 -9.56 11.08
CA SER A 197 21.25 -8.47 10.92
C SER A 197 21.24 -7.91 9.50
N SER A 198 21.76 -6.69 9.27
CA SER A 198 22.04 -6.17 7.92
C SER A 198 23.48 -6.43 7.44
N ILE A 199 24.34 -6.91 8.35
CA ILE A 199 25.75 -7.25 8.08
C ILE A 199 25.98 -8.75 8.14
N GLY A 200 27.04 -9.20 7.46
CA GLY A 200 27.41 -10.60 7.33
C GLY A 200 26.67 -11.31 6.19
N ASP A 201 26.77 -12.64 6.22
CA ASP A 201 26.10 -13.51 5.25
C ASP A 201 24.60 -13.60 5.52
N GLN A 202 23.81 -13.07 4.60
CA GLN A 202 22.35 -13.06 4.64
C GLN A 202 21.81 -14.37 4.05
N LYS A 203 21.61 -15.37 4.92
CA LYS A 203 21.04 -16.68 4.53
C LYS A 203 19.63 -16.51 3.97
N THR A 204 19.51 -16.69 2.65
CA THR A 204 18.28 -16.43 1.89
C THR A 204 17.74 -17.70 1.26
N VAL A 205 16.48 -18.03 1.54
CA VAL A 205 15.75 -19.04 0.79
C VAL A 205 14.88 -18.37 -0.26
N VAL A 206 14.97 -18.83 -1.51
CA VAL A 206 14.13 -18.36 -2.60
C VAL A 206 13.13 -19.46 -2.95
N LEU A 207 11.83 -19.17 -2.82
CA LEU A 207 10.75 -20.07 -3.18
C LEU A 207 10.12 -19.63 -4.50
N LEU A 208 10.15 -20.51 -5.49
CA LEU A 208 9.40 -20.37 -6.73
C LEU A 208 8.05 -21.05 -6.53
N VAL A 209 6.95 -20.30 -6.66
CA VAL A 209 5.61 -20.83 -6.43
C VAL A 209 4.64 -20.44 -7.54
N THR A 210 3.69 -21.32 -7.84
CA THR A 210 2.59 -21.09 -8.78
C THR A 210 1.26 -21.40 -8.10
N PHE A 211 0.15 -21.10 -8.77
CA PHE A 211 -1.19 -21.34 -8.27
C PHE A 211 -1.86 -22.53 -8.99
N PRO A 212 -2.86 -23.19 -8.37
CA PRO A 212 -3.64 -24.22 -9.04
C PRO A 212 -4.20 -23.74 -10.38
N GLY A 213 -3.99 -24.52 -11.44
CA GLY A 213 -4.43 -24.18 -12.80
C GLY A 213 -3.56 -23.17 -13.54
N THR A 214 -2.52 -22.62 -12.90
CA THR A 214 -1.53 -21.73 -13.53
C THR A 214 -0.25 -22.50 -13.82
N PRO A 215 0.14 -22.68 -15.10
CA PRO A 215 1.42 -23.29 -15.44
C PRO A 215 2.59 -22.55 -14.79
N ALA A 216 3.58 -23.29 -14.30
CA ALA A 216 4.82 -22.69 -13.84
C ALA A 216 5.45 -21.86 -14.98
N PRO A 217 5.91 -20.63 -14.71
CA PRO A 217 6.65 -19.83 -15.69
C PRO A 217 7.87 -20.58 -16.25
N SER A 218 8.21 -20.34 -17.52
CA SER A 218 9.42 -20.86 -18.15
C SER A 218 10.67 -20.12 -17.70
N ILE A 219 10.94 -20.14 -16.40
CA ILE A 219 12.11 -19.56 -15.74
C ILE A 219 12.86 -20.72 -15.11
N ASP A 220 14.12 -20.87 -15.50
CA ASP A 220 15.01 -21.88 -14.96
C ASP A 220 15.44 -21.53 -13.52
N PRO A 221 15.19 -22.41 -12.52
CA PRO A 221 15.63 -22.19 -11.14
C PRO A 221 17.14 -21.92 -11.00
N ALA A 222 17.99 -22.50 -11.87
CA ALA A 222 19.43 -22.22 -11.84
C ALA A 222 19.74 -20.78 -12.29
N SER A 223 18.96 -20.23 -13.21
CA SER A 223 19.04 -18.81 -13.59
C SER A 223 18.64 -17.89 -12.43
N VAL A 224 17.60 -18.26 -11.66
CA VAL A 224 17.23 -17.54 -10.42
C VAL A 224 18.35 -17.66 -9.37
N TYR A 225 18.94 -18.83 -9.20
CA TYR A 225 20.08 -19.01 -8.30
C TYR A 225 21.21 -18.04 -8.65
N ASN A 226 21.55 -17.90 -9.93
CA ASN A 226 22.58 -16.97 -10.38
C ASN A 226 22.22 -15.50 -10.11
N ILE A 227 20.94 -15.12 -10.24
CA ILE A 227 20.46 -13.77 -9.91
C ILE A 227 20.72 -13.43 -8.43
N PHE A 228 20.51 -14.37 -7.51
CA PHE A 228 20.71 -14.11 -6.08
C PHE A 228 22.16 -14.35 -5.61
N PHE A 229 22.77 -15.45 -6.03
CA PHE A 229 23.97 -16.01 -5.41
C PHE A 229 25.13 -16.22 -6.39
N GLY A 230 24.95 -15.92 -7.67
CA GLY A 230 26.00 -16.07 -8.68
C GLY A 230 27.24 -15.25 -8.32
N SER A 231 28.41 -15.87 -8.40
CA SER A 231 29.72 -15.22 -8.12
C SER A 231 30.41 -14.69 -9.38
N ALA A 232 29.84 -14.94 -10.56
CA ALA A 232 30.34 -14.48 -11.84
C ALA A 232 29.27 -13.58 -12.49
N GLY A 233 29.48 -12.27 -12.43
CA GLY A 233 28.57 -11.27 -13.00
C GLY A 233 27.70 -10.57 -11.96
N ARG A 234 26.56 -10.03 -12.41
CA ARG A 234 25.64 -9.26 -11.56
C ARG A 234 24.75 -10.23 -10.79
N SER A 235 24.80 -10.14 -9.46
CA SER A 235 23.89 -10.85 -8.56
C SER A 235 23.57 -9.98 -7.34
N VAL A 236 22.58 -10.38 -6.55
CA VAL A 236 22.27 -9.74 -5.26
C VAL A 236 23.50 -9.80 -4.34
N SER A 237 24.12 -10.97 -4.20
CA SER A 237 25.30 -11.15 -3.34
C SER A 237 26.49 -10.28 -3.75
N GLU A 238 26.78 -10.21 -5.05
CA GLU A 238 27.87 -9.40 -5.59
C GLU A 238 27.62 -7.90 -5.43
N TYR A 239 26.39 -7.44 -5.71
CA TYR A 239 26.01 -6.04 -5.50
C TYR A 239 26.10 -5.65 -4.03
N TRP A 240 25.61 -6.48 -3.11
CA TRP A 240 25.74 -6.22 -1.68
C TRP A 240 27.19 -6.18 -1.22
N ARG A 241 28.03 -7.08 -1.72
CA ARG A 241 29.46 -7.08 -1.38
C ARG A 241 30.14 -5.80 -1.85
N GLU A 242 29.85 -5.35 -3.07
CA GLU A 242 30.37 -4.10 -3.62
C GLU A 242 29.86 -2.88 -2.83
N ALA A 243 28.55 -2.71 -2.71
CA ALA A 243 27.93 -1.55 -2.07
C ALA A 243 28.24 -1.43 -0.57
N SER A 244 28.57 -2.54 0.08
CA SER A 244 28.89 -2.60 1.51
C SER A 244 30.40 -2.68 1.80
N TYR A 245 31.27 -2.56 0.80
CA TYR A 245 32.73 -2.73 0.98
C TYR A 245 33.12 -4.08 1.63
N GLY A 246 32.39 -5.15 1.28
CA GLY A 246 32.68 -6.50 1.72
C GLY A 246 31.98 -6.96 3.00
N VAL A 247 31.19 -6.11 3.66
CA VAL A 247 30.62 -6.47 4.98
C VAL A 247 29.28 -7.21 4.91
N THR A 248 28.57 -7.14 3.78
CA THR A 248 27.29 -7.83 3.56
C THR A 248 27.34 -8.65 2.29
N SER A 249 26.83 -9.88 2.34
CA SER A 249 26.69 -10.77 1.17
C SER A 249 25.44 -11.63 1.33
N ALA A 250 25.04 -12.36 0.29
CA ALA A 250 23.94 -13.32 0.34
C ALA A 250 24.40 -14.72 -0.06
N SER A 251 23.87 -15.73 0.62
CA SER A 251 24.00 -17.13 0.23
C SER A 251 22.72 -17.90 0.54
N GLY A 252 22.52 -19.03 -0.11
CA GLY A 252 21.37 -19.88 0.14
C GLY A 252 21.00 -20.76 -1.05
N ALA A 253 19.71 -21.00 -1.23
CA ALA A 253 19.20 -21.95 -2.21
C ALA A 253 17.86 -21.50 -2.80
N VAL A 254 17.55 -22.06 -3.97
CA VAL A 254 16.29 -21.86 -4.69
C VAL A 254 15.52 -23.17 -4.70
N PHE A 255 14.23 -23.12 -4.35
CA PHE A 255 13.34 -24.28 -4.31
C PHE A 255 12.07 -24.04 -5.12
N GLY A 256 11.42 -25.13 -5.52
CA GLY A 256 10.21 -25.11 -6.35
C GLY A 256 10.50 -25.42 -7.83
N TRP A 257 9.53 -25.25 -8.72
CA TRP A 257 8.21 -24.65 -8.52
C TRP A 257 7.27 -25.47 -7.63
N TYR A 258 6.72 -24.85 -6.58
CA TYR A 258 5.63 -25.43 -5.79
C TYR A 258 4.27 -24.90 -6.25
N THR A 259 3.25 -25.74 -6.32
CA THR A 259 1.86 -25.28 -6.53
C THR A 259 1.21 -25.04 -5.16
N LEU A 260 0.73 -23.82 -4.92
CA LEU A 260 0.03 -23.46 -3.68
C LEU A 260 -1.36 -24.13 -3.59
N ASP A 261 -1.99 -24.05 -2.43
CA ASP A 261 -3.28 -24.69 -2.13
C ASP A 261 -4.50 -23.92 -2.66
N ALA A 262 -4.33 -22.65 -3.04
CA ALA A 262 -5.37 -21.83 -3.64
C ALA A 262 -4.80 -20.81 -4.63
N VAL A 263 -5.68 -20.16 -5.39
CA VAL A 263 -5.35 -18.94 -6.14
C VAL A 263 -5.48 -17.75 -5.21
N TYR A 264 -4.44 -16.94 -5.12
CA TYR A 264 -4.39 -15.75 -4.26
C TYR A 264 -4.31 -14.47 -5.10
N THR A 265 -4.92 -13.40 -4.60
CA THR A 265 -4.70 -12.05 -5.13
C THR A 265 -3.44 -11.44 -4.54
N CYS A 266 -2.91 -10.40 -5.19
CA CYS A 266 -1.68 -9.73 -4.78
C CYS A 266 -1.77 -9.09 -3.38
N ASP A 267 -2.96 -8.69 -2.97
CA ASP A 267 -3.21 -8.13 -1.63
C ASP A 267 -3.22 -9.21 -0.53
N GLN A 268 -3.30 -10.49 -0.91
CA GLN A 268 -3.23 -11.65 0.00
C GLN A 268 -1.78 -12.13 0.21
N TYR A 269 -0.78 -11.26 0.06
CA TYR A 269 0.66 -11.59 0.19
C TYR A 269 1.01 -12.32 1.49
N SER A 270 0.37 -11.99 2.62
CA SER A 270 0.57 -12.73 3.88
C SER A 270 0.08 -14.17 3.78
N SER A 271 -1.03 -14.42 3.08
CA SER A 271 -1.53 -15.78 2.82
C SER A 271 -0.63 -16.52 1.84
N ILE A 272 -0.13 -15.83 0.80
CA ILE A 272 0.88 -16.37 -0.13
C ILE A 272 2.13 -16.82 0.64
N LYS A 273 2.63 -16.00 1.59
CA LYS A 273 3.77 -16.38 2.46
C LYS A 273 3.50 -17.65 3.25
N THR A 274 2.36 -17.72 3.93
CA THR A 274 1.99 -18.92 4.70
C THR A 274 1.85 -20.16 3.81
N ALA A 275 1.20 -20.04 2.65
CA ALA A 275 1.02 -21.15 1.72
C ALA A 275 2.36 -21.60 1.09
N ALA A 276 3.24 -20.66 0.73
CA ALA A 276 4.55 -20.96 0.16
C ALA A 276 5.47 -21.68 1.17
N ILE A 277 5.50 -21.21 2.43
CA ILE A 277 6.24 -21.90 3.50
C ILE A 277 5.71 -23.32 3.66
N LYS A 278 4.38 -23.48 3.79
CA LYS A 278 3.74 -24.79 3.94
C LYS A 278 4.03 -25.74 2.77
N ALA A 279 4.05 -25.23 1.54
CA ALA A 279 4.31 -26.03 0.36
C ALA A 279 5.77 -26.51 0.27
N ALA A 280 6.71 -25.75 0.83
CA ALA A 280 8.14 -26.05 0.83
C ALA A 280 8.65 -26.71 2.12
N ASP A 281 7.81 -26.84 3.14
CA ASP A 281 8.16 -27.26 4.52
C ASP A 281 8.85 -28.64 4.59
N ALA A 282 8.48 -29.57 3.69
CA ALA A 282 9.13 -30.88 3.62
C ALA A 282 10.56 -30.84 3.06
N ASP A 283 10.91 -29.80 2.30
CA ASP A 283 12.16 -29.67 1.56
C ASP A 283 13.11 -28.61 2.16
N VAL A 284 12.59 -27.72 3.00
CA VAL A 284 13.29 -26.53 3.50
C VAL A 284 13.19 -26.44 5.01
N ASN A 285 14.33 -26.51 5.69
CA ASN A 285 14.41 -26.13 7.09
C ASN A 285 14.53 -24.60 7.23
N PHE A 286 13.40 -23.92 7.49
CA PHE A 286 13.35 -22.45 7.53
C PHE A 286 14.15 -21.85 8.68
N THR A 287 14.48 -22.61 9.72
CA THR A 287 15.27 -22.11 10.84
C THR A 287 16.72 -21.75 10.47
N GLN A 288 17.18 -22.18 9.28
CA GLN A 288 18.51 -21.91 8.76
C GLN A 288 18.62 -20.60 7.97
N TYR A 289 17.50 -19.90 7.76
CA TYR A 289 17.42 -18.72 6.91
C TYR A 289 16.91 -17.51 7.68
N SER A 290 17.43 -16.33 7.34
CA SER A 290 16.97 -15.04 7.88
C SER A 290 16.26 -14.19 6.83
N ARG A 291 16.22 -14.65 5.57
CA ARG A 291 15.55 -14.00 4.44
C ARG A 291 14.73 -15.01 3.64
N LEU A 292 13.52 -14.63 3.28
CA LEU A 292 12.62 -15.40 2.43
C LEU A 292 12.23 -14.55 1.21
N ALA A 293 12.59 -15.01 0.02
CA ALA A 293 12.13 -14.43 -1.24
C ALA A 293 11.10 -15.36 -1.89
N ILE A 294 9.91 -14.85 -2.21
CA ILE A 294 8.85 -15.61 -2.86
C ILE A 294 8.63 -15.02 -4.25
N ILE A 295 8.80 -15.85 -5.28
CA ILE A 295 8.61 -15.46 -6.68
C ILE A 295 7.42 -16.21 -7.24
N PHE A 296 6.44 -15.49 -7.78
CA PHE A 296 5.20 -16.10 -8.28
C PHE A 296 4.64 -15.40 -9.53
N PRO A 297 3.84 -16.09 -10.35
CA PRO A 297 3.22 -15.50 -11.53
C PRO A 297 1.99 -14.68 -11.18
N SER A 298 1.92 -13.44 -11.66
CA SER A 298 0.68 -12.65 -11.70
C SER A 298 0.76 -11.58 -12.79
N SER A 299 -0.39 -11.26 -13.38
CA SER A 299 -0.54 -10.15 -14.33
C SER A 299 -1.45 -9.03 -13.81
N SER A 300 -1.96 -9.16 -12.59
CA SER A 300 -2.96 -8.23 -12.02
C SER A 300 -2.45 -7.42 -10.84
N CYS A 301 -1.19 -7.60 -10.42
CA CYS A 301 -0.65 -6.82 -9.31
C CYS A 301 -0.40 -5.38 -9.72
N SER A 302 -0.74 -4.45 -8.83
CA SER A 302 -0.37 -3.04 -8.96
C SER A 302 1.08 -2.75 -8.54
N TRP A 303 1.88 -3.79 -8.32
CA TRP A 303 3.26 -3.75 -7.85
C TRP A 303 4.10 -4.82 -8.55
N ALA A 304 5.40 -4.55 -8.72
CA ALA A 304 6.42 -5.47 -9.24
C ALA A 304 7.03 -6.33 -8.14
N GLY A 305 7.30 -5.71 -7.00
CA GLY A 305 7.79 -6.32 -5.80
C GLY A 305 7.15 -5.71 -4.56
N LEU A 306 7.28 -6.43 -3.46
CA LEU A 306 6.72 -6.12 -2.17
C LEU A 306 7.69 -6.65 -1.10
N ALA A 307 7.98 -5.89 -0.05
CA ALA A 307 8.90 -6.35 0.99
C ALA A 307 8.57 -5.81 2.39
N GLU A 308 8.79 -6.64 3.41
CA GLU A 308 8.80 -6.22 4.81
C GLU A 308 9.96 -5.23 5.06
N ILE A 309 9.71 -4.16 5.81
CA ILE A 309 10.76 -3.23 6.29
C ILE A 309 11.41 -3.81 7.54
N GLY A 310 12.71 -4.09 7.43
CA GLY A 310 13.44 -4.78 8.48
C GLY A 310 12.90 -6.20 8.64
N CYS A 311 12.80 -6.66 9.89
CA CYS A 311 12.63 -8.08 10.20
C CYS A 311 11.24 -8.38 10.77
N GLY A 312 10.52 -9.27 10.10
CA GLY A 312 9.29 -9.89 10.60
C GLY A 312 9.55 -11.22 11.29
N THR A 313 8.58 -12.13 11.15
CA THR A 313 8.69 -13.51 11.63
C THR A 313 8.43 -14.47 10.47
N ILE A 314 9.27 -15.50 10.37
CA ILE A 314 9.07 -16.64 9.48
C ILE A 314 8.74 -17.82 10.38
N SER A 315 7.53 -18.37 10.25
CA SER A 315 7.06 -19.51 11.06
C SER A 315 6.75 -20.69 10.16
N SER A 316 7.33 -21.84 10.49
CA SER A 316 7.26 -23.12 9.77
C SER A 316 7.02 -24.26 10.76
N ALA A 317 6.88 -25.51 10.29
CA ALA A 317 6.81 -26.65 11.21
C ALA A 317 8.11 -26.88 11.98
N ASP A 318 9.26 -26.45 11.44
CA ASP A 318 10.57 -26.51 12.11
C ASP A 318 10.71 -25.51 13.27
N GLY A 319 9.84 -24.51 13.32
CA GLY A 319 9.85 -23.44 14.31
C GLY A 319 9.72 -22.05 13.70
N SER A 320 9.83 -21.04 14.57
CA SER A 320 9.75 -19.63 14.20
C SER A 320 11.12 -18.96 14.35
N VAL A 321 11.54 -18.22 13.33
CA VAL A 321 12.75 -17.41 13.34
C VAL A 321 12.44 -15.94 13.04
N THR A 322 13.30 -15.06 13.54
CA THR A 322 13.27 -13.65 13.13
C THR A 322 13.94 -13.54 11.77
N GLY A 323 13.19 -13.04 10.79
CA GLY A 323 13.64 -12.93 9.41
C GLY A 323 12.67 -12.08 8.61
N SER A 324 13.04 -11.76 7.38
CA SER A 324 12.27 -10.86 6.53
C SER A 324 11.85 -11.50 5.23
N THR A 325 10.74 -11.00 4.69
CA THR A 325 10.09 -11.56 3.49
C THR A 325 10.01 -10.52 2.38
N ALA A 326 10.32 -10.95 1.16
CA ALA A 326 10.06 -10.24 -0.08
C ALA A 326 9.22 -11.10 -1.02
N TRP A 327 8.31 -10.49 -1.74
CA TRP A 327 7.47 -11.08 -2.77
C TRP A 327 7.74 -10.38 -4.09
N MET A 328 7.94 -11.12 -5.17
CA MET A 328 8.28 -10.54 -6.46
C MET A 328 7.57 -11.26 -7.60
N LEU A 329 7.23 -10.50 -8.63
CA LEU A 329 6.60 -11.09 -9.82
C LEU A 329 7.62 -11.80 -10.69
N SER A 330 7.29 -13.03 -11.08
CA SER A 330 8.15 -13.87 -11.92
C SER A 330 8.47 -13.23 -13.27
N THR A 331 7.61 -12.34 -13.78
CA THR A 331 7.82 -11.63 -15.05
C THR A 331 9.09 -10.78 -15.08
N TYR A 332 9.63 -10.39 -13.93
CA TYR A 332 10.90 -9.65 -13.83
C TYR A 332 12.14 -10.56 -13.84
N PHE A 333 11.96 -11.87 -13.70
CA PHE A 333 13.04 -12.86 -13.65
C PHE A 333 13.32 -13.53 -15.00
N THR A 334 12.79 -12.99 -16.09
CA THR A 334 13.10 -13.46 -17.46
C THR A 334 14.46 -12.98 -17.96
N SER A 335 15.10 -12.02 -17.28
CA SER A 335 16.48 -11.60 -17.53
C SER A 335 17.22 -11.35 -16.22
N THR A 336 18.54 -11.58 -16.23
CA THR A 336 19.38 -11.38 -15.05
C THR A 336 19.31 -9.94 -14.54
N ASP A 337 19.42 -8.95 -15.42
CA ASP A 337 19.47 -7.54 -15.00
C ASP A 337 18.17 -7.08 -14.32
N ASN A 338 17.01 -7.47 -14.83
CA ASN A 338 15.73 -7.12 -14.21
C ASN A 338 15.53 -7.85 -12.88
N GLY A 339 15.87 -9.15 -12.84
CA GLY A 339 15.78 -9.94 -11.62
C GLY A 339 16.69 -9.42 -10.52
N VAL A 340 17.94 -9.10 -10.84
CA VAL A 340 18.92 -8.52 -9.90
C VAL A 340 18.45 -7.15 -9.42
N LYS A 341 17.93 -6.30 -10.33
CA LYS A 341 17.42 -4.97 -9.95
C LYS A 341 16.26 -5.08 -8.96
N LEU A 342 15.25 -5.88 -9.27
CA LEU A 342 14.08 -6.02 -8.40
C LEU A 342 14.44 -6.72 -7.08
N ALA A 343 15.20 -7.81 -7.13
CA ALA A 343 15.60 -8.54 -5.92
C ALA A 343 16.46 -7.69 -4.98
N ASN A 344 17.43 -6.93 -5.49
CA ASN A 344 18.20 -6.01 -4.65
C ASN A 344 17.33 -4.92 -4.03
N HIS A 345 16.36 -4.41 -4.79
CA HIS A 345 15.45 -3.38 -4.30
C HIS A 345 14.61 -3.90 -3.14
N GLU A 346 13.87 -4.99 -3.36
CA GLU A 346 12.98 -5.56 -2.35
C GLU A 346 13.74 -6.10 -1.14
N LEU A 347 14.86 -6.80 -1.37
CA LEU A 347 15.68 -7.27 -0.26
C LEU A 347 16.42 -6.12 0.46
N GLY A 348 16.59 -4.96 -0.17
CA GLY A 348 17.08 -3.75 0.51
C GLY A 348 16.14 -3.30 1.62
N HIS A 349 14.82 -3.35 1.38
CA HIS A 349 13.80 -3.10 2.41
C HIS A 349 13.91 -4.10 3.57
N ASN A 350 14.16 -5.37 3.26
CA ASN A 350 14.42 -6.42 4.24
C ASN A 350 15.70 -6.20 5.06
N LEU A 351 16.63 -5.34 4.62
CA LEU A 351 17.79 -4.87 5.40
C LEU A 351 17.50 -3.59 6.21
N GLY A 352 16.27 -3.08 6.16
CA GLY A 352 15.82 -1.88 6.87
C GLY A 352 15.94 -0.59 6.07
N LEU A 353 16.22 -0.66 4.75
CA LEU A 353 16.27 0.54 3.91
C LEU A 353 14.85 0.98 3.53
N HIS A 354 14.61 2.28 3.54
CA HIS A 354 13.42 2.88 2.94
C HIS A 354 13.74 3.32 1.50
N HIS A 355 12.71 3.72 0.73
CA HIS A 355 12.98 4.44 -0.51
C HIS A 355 13.77 5.72 -0.25
N SER A 356 14.66 6.06 -1.17
CA SER A 356 15.40 7.31 -1.09
C SER A 356 14.43 8.49 -1.06
N SER A 357 14.52 9.31 -0.02
CA SER A 357 13.81 10.58 0.08
C SER A 357 14.81 11.74 -0.11
N SER A 358 14.36 12.83 -0.73
CA SER A 358 15.10 14.08 -0.68
C SER A 358 14.99 14.65 0.72
N ARG A 359 16.13 15.01 1.33
CA ARG A 359 16.09 15.92 2.48
C ARG A 359 15.72 17.31 1.97
N ASP A 360 14.55 17.79 2.39
CA ASP A 360 14.18 19.19 2.22
C ASP A 360 14.69 19.97 3.43
N PHE A 361 15.65 20.84 3.19
CA PHE A 361 16.21 21.72 4.21
C PHE A 361 15.50 23.09 4.21
N GLY A 362 14.39 23.23 3.48
CA GLY A 362 13.66 24.48 3.30
C GLY A 362 14.59 25.58 2.78
N THR A 363 14.73 26.65 3.56
CA THR A 363 15.65 27.77 3.27
C THR A 363 16.96 27.69 4.05
N GLU A 364 17.25 26.60 4.75
CA GLU A 364 18.51 26.47 5.48
C GLU A 364 19.68 26.46 4.50
N ALA A 365 20.66 27.33 4.77
CA ALA A 365 21.90 27.34 4.02
C ALA A 365 22.67 26.06 4.35
N LEU A 366 22.62 25.09 3.44
CA LEU A 366 23.51 23.96 3.46
C LEU A 366 24.94 24.49 3.33
N GLY A 367 25.75 24.32 4.37
CA GLY A 367 27.15 24.70 4.36
C GLY A 367 27.90 24.07 3.18
N ALA A 368 29.10 24.57 2.88
CA ALA A 368 29.89 24.06 1.77
C ALA A 368 30.11 22.53 1.93
N PRO A 369 29.93 21.73 0.87
CA PRO A 369 30.23 20.30 0.92
C PRO A 369 31.67 20.07 1.38
N GLY A 370 31.86 19.25 2.41
CA GLY A 370 33.19 18.83 2.87
C GLY A 370 33.80 19.64 4.03
N THR A 371 33.04 20.51 4.69
CA THR A 371 33.48 21.14 5.94
C THR A 371 32.74 20.53 7.13
N ALA A 372 33.32 19.50 7.74
CA ALA A 372 33.00 19.02 9.08
C ALA A 372 34.19 19.32 10.00
#